data_AF-A0A7W6H982-F1
#
_entry.id   AF-A0A7W6H982-F1
#
_cell.length_a   1.000
_cell.length_b   1.000
_cell.length_c   1.000
_cell.angle_alpha   90.00
_cell.angle_beta   90.00
_cell.angle_gamma   90.00
#
_symmetry.space_group_name_H-M   'P 1'
#
loop_
_entity.id
_entity.type
_entity.pdbx_description
1 polymer ?
#
loop_
_entity_poly.entity_id
_entity_poly.type
_entity_poly.pdbx_seq_one_letter_code
_entity_poly.pdbx_strand_id
1 'polypeptide(L)'
;MQIVEVFLPLDTGRGRPIEPEIIEEIIDGLAVRFGGATAFTRAPADGLWKQDAAIQKDRIIVIEIMVDEIEDAWWKDYRAQLEA
;
A
#
# COMPACT_ATOMS: atom_id res chain seq x y z
N MET A 1 -18.90 -1.34 8.26
CA MET A 1 -17.67 -0.82 8.88
C MET A 1 -16.63 -1.92 8.96
N GLN A 2 -15.67 -1.86 8.05
CA GLN A 2 -14.57 -2.79 7.89
C GLN A 2 -13.28 -1.98 7.75
N ILE A 3 -12.15 -2.59 8.06
CA ILE A 3 -10.83 -1.99 7.83
C ILE A 3 -10.21 -2.65 6.60
N VAL A 4 -9.67 -1.82 5.71
CA VAL A 4 -8.78 -2.26 4.65
C VAL A 4 -7.37 -1.84 5.01
N GLU A 5 -6.48 -2.82 5.13
CA GLU A 5 -5.05 -2.60 5.31
C GLU A 5 -4.34 -2.73 3.96
N VAL A 6 -3.75 -1.64 3.50
CA VAL A 6 -2.95 -1.60 2.27
C VAL A 6 -1.48 -1.67 2.64
N PHE A 7 -0.81 -2.71 2.16
CA PHE A 7 0.63 -2.88 2.28
C PHE A 7 1.29 -2.33 1.02
N LEU A 8 1.91 -1.15 1.14
CA LEU A 8 2.53 -0.47 0.01
C LEU A 8 4.06 -0.59 0.10
N PRO A 9 4.74 -1.17 -0.91
CA PRO A 9 6.20 -1.20 -0.91
C PRO A 9 6.78 0.20 -1.09
N LEU A 10 7.94 0.45 -0.49
CA LEU A 10 8.73 1.67 -0.68
C LEU A 10 9.81 1.51 -1.75
N ASP A 11 9.90 0.32 -2.35
CA ASP A 11 10.84 -0.03 -3.38
C ASP A 11 10.09 -0.68 -4.55
N THR A 12 10.44 -0.31 -5.78
CA THR A 12 9.96 -0.96 -7.00
C THR A 12 10.39 -2.43 -7.03
N GLY A 13 9.75 -3.26 -7.87
CA GLY A 13 10.15 -4.67 -8.07
C GLY A 13 11.59 -4.89 -8.60
N ARG A 14 12.36 -3.82 -8.83
CA ARG A 14 13.80 -3.86 -9.17
C ARG A 14 14.70 -3.36 -8.03
N GLY A 15 14.16 -3.14 -6.83
CA GLY A 15 14.89 -2.66 -5.65
C GLY A 15 15.26 -1.17 -5.69
N ARG A 16 14.62 -0.36 -6.55
CA ARG A 16 14.80 1.10 -6.56
C ARG A 16 13.76 1.76 -5.66
N PRO A 17 14.12 2.74 -4.81
CA PRO A 17 13.16 3.48 -4.00
C PRO A 17 12.06 4.11 -4.84
N ILE A 18 10.83 4.11 -4.31
CA ILE A 18 9.71 4.89 -4.84
C ILE A 18 9.81 6.31 -4.27
N GLU A 19 9.54 7.31 -5.11
CA GLU A 19 9.57 8.72 -4.70
C GLU A 19 8.49 8.99 -3.64
N PRO A 20 8.81 9.70 -2.53
CA PRO A 20 7.85 9.99 -1.47
C PRO A 20 6.57 10.66 -1.97
N GLU A 21 6.67 11.52 -2.98
CA GLU A 21 5.55 12.23 -3.58
C GLU A 21 4.51 11.27 -4.18
N ILE A 22 4.94 10.16 -4.79
CA ILE A 22 4.05 9.12 -5.32
C ILE A 22 3.28 8.44 -4.17
N ILE A 23 3.96 8.21 -3.05
CA ILE A 23 3.36 7.60 -1.87
C ILE A 23 2.32 8.54 -1.24
N GLU A 24 2.64 9.83 -1.15
CA GLU A 24 1.73 10.88 -0.67
C GLU A 24 0.49 10.99 -1.57
N GLU A 25 0.66 10.98 -2.89
CA GLU A 25 -0.46 11.01 -3.85
C GLU A 25 -1.41 9.80 -3.70
N ILE A 26 -0.86 8.61 -3.43
CA ILE A 26 -1.66 7.40 -3.16
C ILE A 26 -2.47 7.57 -1.86
N ILE A 27 -1.84 8.03 -0.78
CA ILE A 27 -2.51 8.24 0.51
C ILE A 27 -3.62 9.28 0.38
N ASP A 28 -3.34 10.39 -0.27
CA ASP A 28 -4.31 11.47 -0.51
C ASP A 28 -5.48 10.99 -1.39
N GLY A 29 -5.20 10.26 -2.46
CA GLY A 29 -6.23 9.67 -3.32
C GLY A 29 -7.17 8.73 -2.57
N LEU A 30 -6.60 7.87 -1.71
CA LEU A 30 -7.37 6.96 -0.85
C LEU A 30 -8.20 7.73 0.20
N ALA A 31 -7.63 8.75 0.83
CA ALA A 31 -8.33 9.60 1.79
C ALA A 31 -9.50 10.35 1.13
N VAL A 32 -9.30 10.92 -0.07
CA VAL A 32 -10.34 11.62 -0.84
C VAL A 32 -11.47 10.66 -1.22
N ARG A 33 -11.16 9.44 -1.66
CA ARG A 33 -12.15 8.45 -2.13
C ARG A 33 -13.02 7.90 -1.00
N PHE A 34 -12.44 7.64 0.17
CA PHE A 34 -13.10 6.94 1.28
C PHE A 34 -13.46 7.85 2.46
N GLY A 35 -13.16 9.15 2.38
CA GLY A 35 -13.47 10.11 3.44
C GLY A 35 -12.48 10.10 4.61
N GLY A 36 -11.36 9.38 4.47
CA GLY A 36 -10.24 9.35 5.41
C GLY A 36 -9.32 8.16 5.22
N ALA A 37 -8.04 8.34 5.47
CA ALA A 37 -7.04 7.28 5.53
C ALA A 37 -6.02 7.61 6.64
N THR A 38 -5.55 6.60 7.35
CA THR A 38 -4.45 6.75 8.32
C THR A 38 -3.26 5.93 7.84
N ALA A 39 -2.17 6.59 7.48
CA ALA A 39 -0.93 5.92 7.12
C ALA A 39 0.01 5.83 8.33
N PHE A 40 0.45 4.62 8.66
CA PHE A 40 1.51 4.41 9.64
C PHE A 40 2.87 4.48 8.93
N THR A 41 3.44 5.68 8.88
CA THR A 41 4.76 5.95 8.25
C THR A 41 5.94 5.81 9.22
N ARG A 42 5.69 5.47 10.49
CA ARG A 42 6.70 5.44 11.56
C ARG A 42 7.62 4.23 11.40
N ALA A 43 8.72 4.48 10.68
CA ALA A 43 9.71 3.52 10.18
C ALA A 43 9.10 2.55 9.15
N PRO A 44 9.78 2.28 8.03
CA PRO A 44 9.34 1.20 7.16
C PRO A 44 9.20 -0.06 8.00
N ALA A 45 8.02 -0.69 7.94
CA ALA A 45 7.92 -2.05 8.42
C ALA A 45 8.80 -2.91 7.50
N ASP A 46 9.60 -3.79 8.09
CA ASP A 46 10.35 -4.79 7.33
C ASP A 46 9.37 -5.90 6.93
N GLY A 47 8.91 -5.87 5.69
CA GLY A 47 8.13 -6.95 5.09
C GLY A 47 9.05 -8.12 4.74
N LEU A 48 8.77 -9.30 5.30
CA LEU A 48 9.48 -10.53 4.94
C LEU A 48 8.56 -11.42 4.11
N TRP A 49 8.88 -11.56 2.84
CA TRP A 49 8.17 -12.45 1.94
C TRP A 49 9.06 -13.63 1.59
N LYS A 50 8.48 -14.83 1.60
CA LYS A 50 9.15 -16.03 1.11
C LYS A 50 8.75 -16.25 -0.34
N GLN A 51 9.65 -15.90 -1.26
CA GLN A 51 9.64 -16.43 -2.62
C GLN A 51 10.76 -17.48 -2.71
N ASP A 52 10.40 -18.74 -2.93
CA ASP A 52 11.32 -19.88 -2.96
C ASP A 52 12.21 -20.03 -1.70
N ALA A 53 13.49 -20.36 -1.89
CA ALA A 53 14.46 -20.63 -0.81
C ALA A 53 15.11 -19.36 -0.22
N ALA A 54 14.73 -18.16 -0.69
CA ALA A 54 15.28 -16.89 -0.24
C ALA A 54 14.22 -16.06 0.51
N ILE A 55 14.63 -15.46 1.63
CA ILE A 55 13.81 -14.46 2.33
C ILE A 55 14.13 -13.11 1.68
N GLN A 56 13.13 -12.51 1.03
CA GLN A 56 13.24 -11.15 0.51
C GLN A 56 12.78 -10.17 1.58
N LYS A 57 13.61 -9.15 1.84
CA LYS A 57 13.34 -8.09 2.79
C LYS A 57 12.93 -6.84 2.02
N ASP A 58 11.65 -6.50 2.10
CA ASP A 58 11.08 -5.32 1.45
C ASP A 58 10.71 -4.27 2.50
N ARG A 59 10.96 -3.01 2.21
CA ARG A 59 10.50 -1.90 3.05
C ARG A 59 9.07 -1.57 2.65
N ILE A 60 8.15 -1.56 3.61
CA ILE A 60 6.74 -1.27 3.35
C ILE A 60 6.20 -0.21 4.31
N ILE A 61 5.13 0.45 3.92
CA ILE A 61 4.25 1.18 4.84
C ILE A 61 2.87 0.51 4.84
N VAL A 62 2.13 0.73 5.94
CA VAL A 62 0.76 0.26 6.08
C VAL A 62 -0.17 1.47 6.09
N ILE A 63 -1.19 1.43 5.23
CA ILE A 63 -2.25 2.43 5.17
C ILE A 63 -3.55 1.75 5.60
N GLU A 64 -4.20 2.30 6.61
CA GLU A 64 -5.48 1.82 7.14
C GLU A 64 -6.61 2.74 6.66
N ILE A 65 -7.65 2.12 6.09
CA ILE A 65 -8.81 2.81 5.55
C ILE A 65 -10.07 2.18 6.13
N MET A 66 -10.91 3.01 6.74
CA MET A 66 -12.21 2.59 7.25
C MET A 66 -13.23 2.69 6.12
N VAL A 67 -13.88 1.58 5.78
CA VAL A 67 -14.89 1.51 4.73
C VAL A 67 -16.19 0.92 5.26
N ASP A 68 -17.32 1.32 4.69
CA ASP A 68 -18.61 0.72 5.06
C ASP A 68 -18.72 -0.71 4.54
N GLU A 69 -18.34 -0.92 3.29
CA GLU A 69 -18.32 -2.20 2.56
C GLU A 69 -17.03 -2.32 1.72
N ILE A 70 -16.54 -3.55 1.54
CA ILE A 70 -15.37 -3.82 0.70
C ILE A 70 -15.82 -3.94 -0.77
N GLU A 71 -15.48 -2.94 -1.58
CA GLU A 71 -15.70 -2.92 -3.04
C GLU A 71 -14.62 -3.71 -3.80
N ASP A 72 -14.74 -5.04 -3.84
CA ASP A 72 -13.71 -5.97 -4.35
C ASP A 72 -13.21 -5.66 -5.77
N ALA A 73 -14.10 -5.21 -6.67
CA ALA A 73 -13.74 -4.84 -8.03
C ALA A 73 -12.90 -3.56 -8.08
N TRP A 74 -13.25 -2.57 -7.27
CA TRP A 74 -12.52 -1.30 -7.19
C TRP A 74 -11.08 -1.51 -6.72
N TRP A 75 -10.88 -2.34 -5.69
CA TRP A 75 -9.52 -2.65 -5.19
C TRP A 75 -8.66 -3.38 -6.22
N LYS A 76 -9.25 -4.28 -7.02
CA LYS A 76 -8.54 -4.98 -8.10
C LYS A 76 -8.11 -4.01 -9.19
N ASP A 77 -9.02 -3.13 -9.62
CA ASP A 77 -8.74 -2.14 -10.66
C ASP A 77 -7.69 -1.12 -10.18
N TYR A 78 -7.80 -0.63 -8.95
CA TYR A 78 -6.85 0.31 -8.37
C TYR A 78 -5.46 -0.30 -8.24
N ARG A 79 -5.36 -1.56 -7.78
CA ARG A 79 -4.10 -2.28 -7.74
C ARG A 79 -3.48 -2.43 -9.13
N ALA A 80 -4.26 -2.82 -10.13
CA ALA A 80 -3.77 -2.97 -11.51
C ALA A 80 -3.26 -1.65 -12.10
N GLN A 81 -3.88 -0.52 -11.74
CA GLN A 81 -3.40 0.82 -12.15
C GLN A 81 -2.05 1.18 -11.52
N LEU A 82 -1.82 0.81 -10.25
CA LEU A 82 -0.55 1.05 -9.56
C LEU A 82 0.58 0.13 -10.03
N GLU A 83 0.25 -1.06 -10.53
CA GLU A 83 1.22 -2.06 -11.02
C GLU A 83 1.65 -1.85 -12.49
N ALA A 84 0.96 -0.98 -13.24
CA ALA A 84 1.18 -0.72 -14.67
C ALA A 84 2.46 0.10 -14.93
#